data_AF-A0A9F2WME6-F1
#
_entry.id   AF-A0A9F2WME6-F1
#
_cell.length_a   1.000
_cell.length_b   1.000
_cell.length_c   1.000
_cell.angle_alpha   90.00
_cell.angle_beta   90.00
_cell.angle_gamma   90.00
#
_symmetry.space_group_name_H-M   'P 1'
#
loop_
_entity.id
_entity.type
_entity.pdbx_description
1 polymer ?
#
loop_
_entity_poly.entity_id
_entity_poly.type
_entity_poly.pdbx_seq_one_letter_code
_entity_poly.pdbx_strand_id
1 'polypeptide(L)'
;VFAYILRREMKEPECRHLSRKFTEWAYGPVHSSLYDLSSIDTCEKNSVLEIIAYSSETPNRHEMLLVEPLNQLLQDKWDRFVKHLFYFNFFIYTVHILILTVAAYYRPTKKQGKPPFTFHYTSSEYLRVTGEILSVMGGAYFFFRGIKYFQQRRPSLKAIFTNSYSELLLYASRR
;
A
#
# COMPACT_ATOMS: atom_id res chain seq x y z
N VAL A 1 5.43 24.53 -11.28
CA VAL A 1 6.87 24.54 -10.93
C VAL A 1 7.49 23.13 -10.95
N PHE A 2 6.94 22.15 -10.22
CA PHE A 2 7.50 20.78 -10.17
C PHE A 2 7.70 20.13 -11.55
N ALA A 3 6.67 20.13 -12.41
CA ALA A 3 6.76 19.59 -13.77
C ALA A 3 7.82 20.30 -14.63
N TYR A 4 8.04 21.60 -14.40
CA TYR A 4 9.07 22.38 -15.09
C TYR A 4 10.48 21.96 -14.65
N ILE A 5 10.69 21.72 -13.36
CA ILE A 5 11.98 21.23 -12.84
C ILE A 5 12.29 19.85 -13.41
N LEU A 6 11.30 18.96 -13.51
CA LEU A 6 11.46 17.62 -14.09
C LEU A 6 11.75 17.64 -15.60
N ARG A 7 11.12 18.54 -16.34
CA ARG A 7 11.30 18.69 -17.80
C ARG A 7 12.45 19.62 -18.19
N ARG A 8 13.26 20.06 -17.23
CA ARG A 8 14.35 21.02 -17.45
C ARG A 8 15.43 20.43 -18.34
N GLU A 9 15.63 21.05 -19.49
CA GLU A 9 16.68 20.72 -20.46
C GLU A 9 17.55 21.96 -20.74
N MET A 10 18.83 21.91 -20.36
CA MET A 10 19.79 22.99 -20.61
C MET A 10 20.54 22.72 -21.92
N LYS A 11 20.53 23.69 -22.85
CA LYS A 11 21.20 23.57 -24.16
C LYS A 11 22.70 23.85 -24.10
N GLU A 12 23.15 24.56 -23.07
CA GLU A 12 24.53 25.02 -22.94
C GLU A 12 25.44 23.88 -22.43
N PRO A 13 26.58 23.61 -23.10
CA PRO A 13 27.41 22.44 -22.81
C PRO A 13 28.00 22.45 -21.40
N GLU A 14 28.35 23.63 -20.86
CA GLU A 14 28.89 23.79 -19.51
C GLU A 14 27.84 23.44 -18.43
N CYS A 15 26.57 23.75 -18.69
CA CYS A 15 25.45 23.53 -17.77
C CYS A 15 24.69 22.21 -18.02
N ARG A 16 25.17 21.36 -18.95
CA ARG A 16 24.47 20.13 -19.35
C ARG A 16 24.29 19.13 -18.20
N HIS A 17 25.23 19.11 -17.25
CA HIS A 17 25.18 18.26 -16.05
C HIS A 17 24.02 18.62 -15.09
N LEU A 18 23.44 19.82 -15.21
CA LEU A 18 22.29 20.27 -14.43
C LEU A 18 20.95 19.91 -15.09
N SER A 19 20.98 19.36 -16.31
CA SER A 19 19.77 18.93 -17.00
C SER A 19 19.14 17.74 -16.29
N ARG A 20 17.82 17.74 -16.12
CA ARG A 20 17.09 16.59 -15.54
C ARG A 20 16.45 15.70 -16.60
N LYS A 21 16.30 16.22 -17.82
CA LYS A 21 15.85 15.49 -19.00
C LYS A 21 16.98 15.46 -20.03
N PHE A 22 17.27 14.28 -20.56
CA PHE A 22 18.22 14.08 -21.64
C PHE A 22 17.52 13.38 -22.79
N THR A 23 17.45 14.01 -23.96
CA THR A 23 16.88 13.35 -25.15
C THR A 23 17.97 12.49 -25.80
N GLU A 24 17.83 11.16 -25.75
CA GLU A 24 18.81 10.23 -26.34
C GLU A 24 18.70 10.19 -27.87
N TRP A 25 17.47 10.11 -28.36
CA TRP A 25 17.17 10.09 -29.79
C TRP A 25 15.75 10.58 -30.04
N ALA A 26 15.55 11.20 -31.21
CA ALA A 26 14.24 11.61 -31.68
C ALA A 26 14.13 11.31 -33.17
N TYR A 27 13.09 10.58 -33.54
CA TYR A 27 12.75 10.27 -34.92
C TYR A 27 11.30 10.71 -35.17
N GLY A 28 11.14 11.90 -35.76
CA GLY A 28 9.84 12.50 -36.01
C GLY A 28 8.98 12.58 -34.72
N PRO A 29 7.80 11.94 -34.66
CA PRO A 29 6.96 11.97 -33.46
C PRO A 29 7.49 11.10 -32.30
N VAL A 30 8.38 10.14 -32.57
CA VAL A 30 8.91 9.21 -31.56
C VAL A 30 10.18 9.81 -30.95
N HIS A 31 10.20 9.97 -29.62
CA HIS A 31 11.36 10.49 -28.92
C HIS A 31 11.63 9.64 -27.67
N SER A 32 12.90 9.34 -27.42
CA SER A 32 13.37 8.73 -26.17
C SER A 32 14.03 9.79 -25.31
N SER A 33 13.52 9.94 -24.09
CA SER A 33 14.08 10.85 -23.10
C SER A 33 14.40 10.12 -21.81
N LEU A 34 15.63 10.30 -21.33
CA LEU A 34 16.14 9.78 -20.08
C LEU A 34 15.98 10.84 -18.99
N TYR A 35 15.47 10.41 -17.83
CA TYR A 35 15.23 11.27 -16.68
C TYR A 35 16.20 10.94 -15.56
N ASP A 36 16.78 11.96 -14.92
CA ASP A 36 17.56 11.75 -13.70
C ASP A 36 16.63 11.42 -12.51
N LEU A 37 16.80 10.22 -11.95
CA LEU A 37 15.97 9.66 -10.88
C LEU A 37 16.59 9.82 -9.48
N SER A 38 17.81 10.36 -9.37
CA SER A 38 18.58 10.48 -8.13
C SER A 38 17.74 10.95 -6.92
N SER A 39 17.00 12.05 -7.11
CA SER A 39 16.15 12.67 -6.07
C SER A 39 14.69 12.17 -6.01
N ILE A 40 14.27 11.32 -6.96
CA ILE A 40 12.89 10.86 -7.13
C ILE A 40 12.72 9.43 -6.63
N ASP A 41 13.77 8.62 -6.67
CA ASP A 41 13.71 7.22 -6.28
C ASP A 41 13.67 7.05 -4.75
N THR A 42 13.07 5.96 -4.30
CA THR A 42 12.87 5.56 -2.89
C THR A 42 14.16 5.11 -2.18
N CYS A 43 15.30 5.17 -2.87
CA CYS A 43 16.60 4.78 -2.34
C CYS A 43 17.23 5.86 -1.42
N GLU A 44 16.79 7.12 -1.53
CA GLU A 44 17.23 8.22 -0.68
C GLU A 44 16.19 8.60 0.40
N LYS A 45 16.67 9.00 1.59
CA LYS A 45 15.81 9.50 2.68
C LYS A 45 15.19 10.84 2.30
N ASN A 46 13.88 11.02 2.50
CA ASN A 46 13.09 12.21 2.07
C ASN A 46 12.91 12.30 0.54
N SER A 47 12.71 11.15 -0.11
CA SER A 47 12.45 11.10 -1.54
C SER A 47 11.22 11.95 -1.92
N VAL A 48 11.24 12.54 -3.11
CA VAL A 48 10.09 13.30 -3.64
C VAL A 48 8.83 12.43 -3.66
N LEU A 49 8.95 11.13 -3.97
CA LEU A 49 7.81 10.21 -3.96
C LEU A 49 7.28 9.97 -2.54
N GLU A 50 8.16 9.89 -1.55
CA GLU A 50 7.82 9.74 -0.13
C GLU A 50 7.10 11.00 0.37
N ILE A 51 7.62 12.19 0.07
CA ILE A 51 7.00 13.47 0.43
C ILE A 51 5.63 13.61 -0.24
N ILE A 52 5.50 13.28 -1.53
CA ILE A 52 4.20 13.34 -2.21
C ILE A 52 3.21 12.31 -1.64
N ALA A 53 3.68 11.12 -1.27
CA ALA A 53 2.82 10.06 -0.70
C ALA A 53 2.34 10.39 0.72
N TYR A 54 3.18 11.03 1.54
CA TYR A 54 2.90 11.30 2.95
C TYR A 54 2.47 12.75 3.27
N SER A 55 2.76 13.73 2.40
CA SER A 55 2.33 15.12 2.58
C SER A 55 0.84 15.26 2.25
N SER A 56 -0.01 15.15 3.27
CA SER A 56 -1.47 15.21 3.11
C SER A 56 -2.04 16.63 2.96
N GLU A 57 -1.21 17.66 2.96
CA GLU A 57 -1.65 19.07 3.02
C GLU A 57 -1.63 19.80 1.66
N THR A 58 -1.26 19.13 0.57
CA THR A 58 -1.22 19.77 -0.76
C THR A 58 -2.49 19.51 -1.58
N PRO A 59 -3.26 20.57 -1.96
CA PRO A 59 -4.54 20.41 -2.65
C PRO A 59 -4.43 19.85 -4.08
N ASN A 60 -3.30 20.04 -4.77
CA ASN A 60 -3.11 19.67 -6.19
C ASN A 60 -2.28 18.39 -6.41
N ARG A 61 -2.33 17.43 -5.48
CA ARG A 61 -1.54 16.18 -5.57
C ARG A 61 -1.84 15.35 -6.82
N HIS A 62 -3.10 15.35 -7.25
CA HIS A 62 -3.55 14.52 -8.37
C HIS A 62 -2.93 14.99 -9.70
N GLU A 63 -2.78 16.30 -9.88
CA GLU A 63 -2.10 16.86 -11.05
C GLU A 63 -0.58 16.62 -11.02
N MET A 64 0.04 16.60 -9.83
CA MET A 64 1.47 16.28 -9.71
C MET A 64 1.80 14.81 -10.01
N LEU A 65 0.87 13.89 -9.71
CA LEU A 65 1.00 12.45 -10.03
C LEU A 65 0.75 12.14 -11.50
N LEU A 66 0.01 13.00 -12.22
CA LEU A 66 -0.23 12.87 -13.66
C LEU A 66 0.94 13.37 -14.51
N VAL A 67 2.02 13.84 -13.89
CA VAL A 67 3.24 14.19 -14.62
C VAL A 67 3.82 12.90 -15.23
N GLU A 68 3.84 12.86 -16.56
CA GLU A 68 4.14 11.69 -17.39
C GLU A 68 5.32 10.81 -16.92
N PRO A 69 6.53 11.34 -16.62
CA PRO A 69 7.63 10.53 -16.11
C PRO A 69 7.31 9.90 -14.74
N LEU A 70 6.58 10.59 -13.87
CA LEU A 70 6.24 10.06 -12.54
C LEU A 70 5.20 8.93 -12.64
N ASN A 71 4.23 9.07 -13.54
CA ASN A 71 3.22 8.03 -13.78
C ASN A 71 3.86 6.76 -14.36
N GLN A 72 4.74 6.88 -15.36
CA GLN A 72 5.47 5.74 -15.93
C GLN A 72 6.35 5.05 -14.88
N LEU A 73 7.11 5.81 -14.09
CA LEU A 73 7.93 5.26 -13.00
C LEU A 73 7.10 4.51 -11.96
N LEU A 74 5.92 5.03 -11.62
CA LEU A 74 5.03 4.41 -10.65
C LEU A 74 4.41 3.12 -11.20
N GLN A 75 4.05 3.11 -12.48
CA GLN A 75 3.56 1.91 -13.18
C GLN A 75 4.64 0.82 -13.25
N ASP A 76 5.88 1.16 -13.57
CA ASP A 76 6.99 0.21 -13.61
C ASP A 76 7.29 -0.39 -12.24
N LYS A 77 7.34 0.45 -11.19
CA LYS A 77 7.48 -0.02 -9.80
C LYS A 77 6.32 -0.91 -9.39
N TRP A 78 5.11 -0.55 -9.83
CA TRP A 78 3.91 -1.32 -9.54
C TRP A 78 4.02 -2.73 -10.13
N ASP A 79 4.29 -2.83 -11.43
CA ASP A 79 4.31 -4.14 -12.11
C ASP A 79 5.47 -5.02 -11.63
N ARG A 80 6.64 -4.41 -11.33
CA ARG A 80 7.82 -5.16 -10.90
C ARG A 80 7.76 -5.65 -9.46
N PHE A 81 7.26 -4.85 -8.52
CA PHE A 81 7.36 -5.15 -7.09
C PHE A 81 6.03 -5.12 -6.35
N VAL A 82 5.25 -4.04 -6.52
CA VAL A 82 4.05 -3.84 -5.71
C VAL A 82 3.01 -4.91 -6.01
N LYS A 83 2.85 -5.29 -7.29
CA LYS A 83 1.94 -6.34 -7.74
C LYS A 83 2.24 -7.67 -7.07
N HIS A 84 3.49 -8.12 -7.09
CA HIS A 84 3.90 -9.37 -6.45
C HIS A 84 3.68 -9.36 -4.94
N LEU A 85 4.09 -8.28 -4.26
CA LEU A 85 3.89 -8.13 -2.83
C LEU A 85 2.40 -8.05 -2.48
N PHE A 86 1.59 -7.38 -3.30
CA PHE A 86 0.14 -7.25 -3.13
C PHE A 86 -0.53 -8.62 -3.22
N TYR A 87 -0.27 -9.39 -4.27
CA TYR A 87 -0.86 -10.72 -4.43
C TYR A 87 -0.43 -11.68 -3.32
N PHE A 88 0.84 -11.65 -2.89
CA PHE A 88 1.31 -12.47 -1.77
C PHE A 88 0.61 -12.13 -0.45
N ASN A 89 0.47 -10.83 -0.15
CA ASN A 89 -0.27 -10.39 1.04
C ASN A 89 -1.75 -10.73 0.96
N PHE A 90 -2.36 -10.56 -0.21
CA PHE A 90 -3.75 -10.93 -0.46
C PHE A 90 -3.96 -12.43 -0.22
N PHE A 91 -3.06 -13.27 -0.74
CA PHE A 91 -3.12 -14.73 -0.55
C PHE A 91 -3.04 -15.13 0.93
N ILE A 92 -2.08 -14.58 1.69
CA ILE A 92 -1.97 -14.85 3.14
C ILE A 92 -3.25 -14.43 3.87
N TYR A 93 -3.80 -13.26 3.53
CA TYR A 93 -5.04 -12.77 4.13
C TYR A 93 -6.23 -13.70 3.82
N THR A 94 -6.39 -14.14 2.58
CA THR A 94 -7.44 -15.09 2.19
C THR A 94 -7.32 -16.40 2.95
N VAL A 95 -6.11 -16.95 3.08
CA VAL A 95 -5.86 -18.16 3.88
C VAL A 95 -6.22 -17.95 5.35
N HIS A 96 -5.87 -16.78 5.92
CA HIS A 96 -6.23 -16.46 7.30
C HIS A 96 -7.75 -16.42 7.52
N ILE A 97 -8.50 -15.76 6.63
CA ILE A 97 -9.97 -15.73 6.69
C ILE A 97 -10.57 -17.12 6.49
N LEU A 98 -10.00 -17.95 5.61
CA LEU A 98 -10.44 -19.33 5.42
C LEU A 98 -10.25 -20.15 6.70
N ILE A 99 -9.09 -20.05 7.35
CA ILE A 99 -8.82 -20.72 8.64
C ILE A 99 -9.80 -20.26 9.71
N LEU A 100 -10.07 -18.95 9.81
CA LEU A 100 -11.06 -18.40 10.72
C LEU A 100 -12.47 -18.93 10.45
N THR A 101 -12.86 -18.99 9.19
CA THR A 101 -14.18 -19.46 8.76
C THR A 101 -14.36 -20.94 9.08
N VAL A 102 -13.34 -21.74 8.79
CA VAL A 102 -13.27 -23.17 9.13
C VAL A 102 -13.33 -23.36 10.64
N ALA A 103 -12.53 -22.62 11.41
CA ALA A 103 -12.53 -22.70 12.87
C ALA A 103 -13.90 -22.30 13.47
N ALA A 104 -14.56 -21.28 12.92
CA ALA A 104 -15.89 -20.85 13.33
C ALA A 104 -16.97 -21.88 12.95
N TYR A 105 -16.86 -22.50 11.78
CA TYR A 105 -17.79 -23.54 11.32
C TYR A 105 -17.67 -24.84 12.13
N TYR A 106 -16.44 -25.28 12.41
CA TYR A 106 -16.18 -26.46 13.22
C TYR A 106 -16.36 -26.22 14.72
N ARG A 107 -16.59 -24.97 15.16
CA ARG A 107 -16.96 -24.68 16.55
C ARG A 107 -18.36 -25.27 16.79
N PRO A 108 -18.47 -26.38 17.52
CA PRO A 108 -19.73 -27.10 17.63
C PRO A 108 -20.67 -26.26 18.47
N THR A 109 -21.64 -25.59 17.83
CA THR A 109 -22.73 -24.85 18.49
C THR A 109 -23.66 -25.80 19.28
N LYS A 110 -23.43 -27.11 19.23
CA LYS A 110 -24.25 -28.17 19.84
C LYS A 110 -23.68 -28.82 21.11
N LYS A 111 -22.49 -28.44 21.62
CA LYS A 111 -22.04 -28.95 22.93
C LYS A 111 -22.49 -27.98 24.03
N GLN A 112 -23.65 -28.25 24.62
CA GLN A 112 -24.16 -27.62 25.85
C GLN A 112 -23.30 -27.99 27.08
N GLY A 113 -22.01 -27.66 27.05
CA GLY A 113 -21.09 -27.89 28.18
C GLY A 113 -20.39 -26.60 28.56
N LYS A 114 -20.49 -26.21 29.84
CA LYS A 114 -19.68 -25.13 30.43
C LYS A 114 -18.18 -25.49 30.25
N PRO A 115 -17.30 -24.53 29.92
CA PRO A 115 -15.85 -24.78 29.89
C PRO A 115 -15.37 -25.19 31.30
N PRO A 116 -14.42 -26.13 31.44
CA PRO A 116 -13.41 -26.56 30.46
C PRO A 116 -13.76 -27.85 29.69
N PHE A 117 -13.45 -27.89 28.39
CA PHE A 117 -13.61 -29.09 27.57
C PHE A 117 -12.48 -30.09 27.87
N THR A 118 -12.83 -31.34 28.19
CA THR A 118 -11.88 -32.42 28.41
C THR A 118 -11.17 -32.78 27.11
N PHE A 119 -9.84 -32.75 27.12
CA PHE A 119 -9.01 -33.17 25.98
C PHE A 119 -9.20 -34.67 25.71
N HIS A 120 -9.78 -35.04 24.58
CA HIS A 120 -9.77 -36.41 24.09
C HIS A 120 -8.85 -36.51 22.87
N TYR A 121 -8.08 -37.60 22.76
CA TYR A 121 -7.15 -37.86 21.65
C TYR A 121 -7.88 -38.17 20.33
N THR A 122 -8.59 -37.19 19.77
CA THR A 122 -9.31 -37.29 18.50
C THR A 122 -8.74 -36.26 17.52
N SER A 123 -8.43 -36.68 16.28
CA SER A 123 -7.81 -35.83 15.26
C SER A 123 -8.58 -34.54 14.97
N SER A 124 -9.90 -34.54 15.17
CA SER A 124 -10.76 -33.35 15.04
C SER A 124 -10.50 -32.27 16.10
N GLU A 125 -10.13 -32.65 17.33
CA GLU A 125 -9.85 -31.67 18.40
C GLU A 125 -8.47 -31.03 18.22
N TYR A 126 -7.48 -31.79 17.73
CA TYR A 126 -6.18 -31.24 17.33
C TYR A 126 -6.32 -30.18 16.24
N LEU A 127 -7.07 -30.48 15.17
CA LEU A 127 -7.32 -29.50 14.09
C LEU A 127 -7.99 -28.22 14.59
N ARG A 128 -8.92 -28.34 15.55
CA ARG A 128 -9.60 -27.19 16.15
C ARG A 128 -8.63 -26.34 16.99
N VAL A 129 -7.84 -26.96 17.87
CA VAL A 129 -6.86 -26.24 18.71
C VAL A 129 -5.81 -25.56 17.84
N THR A 130 -5.32 -26.25 16.80
CA THR A 130 -4.40 -25.66 15.81
C THR A 130 -5.03 -24.46 15.10
N GLY A 131 -6.31 -24.53 14.71
CA GLY A 131 -7.04 -23.41 14.13
C GLY A 131 -7.24 -22.22 15.08
N GLU A 132 -7.53 -22.48 16.36
CA GLU A 132 -7.64 -21.44 17.40
C GLU A 132 -6.29 -20.73 17.62
N ILE A 133 -5.17 -21.47 17.66
CA ILE A 133 -3.82 -20.88 17.78
C ILE A 133 -3.46 -20.03 16.55
N LEU A 134 -3.73 -20.53 15.34
CA LEU A 134 -3.50 -19.82 14.07
C LEU A 134 -4.34 -18.54 13.97
N SER A 135 -5.58 -18.57 14.45
CA SER A 135 -6.48 -17.42 14.53
C SER A 135 -5.91 -16.31 15.41
N VAL A 136 -5.51 -16.65 16.65
CA VAL A 136 -4.93 -15.71 17.62
C VAL A 136 -3.62 -15.13 17.08
N MET A 137 -2.77 -15.97 16.50
CA MET A 137 -1.49 -15.56 15.94
C MET A 137 -1.66 -14.62 14.74
N GLY A 138 -2.59 -14.94 13.84
CA GLY A 138 -2.92 -14.07 12.72
C GLY A 138 -3.53 -12.73 13.16
N GLY A 139 -4.41 -12.75 14.16
CA GLY A 139 -4.97 -11.53 14.77
C GLY A 139 -3.89 -10.62 15.36
N ALA A 140 -2.94 -11.19 16.11
CA ALA A 140 -1.79 -10.44 16.63
C ALA A 140 -0.94 -9.86 15.50
N TYR A 141 -0.66 -10.63 14.45
CA TYR A 141 0.10 -10.15 13.29
C TYR A 141 -0.59 -8.96 12.60
N PHE A 142 -1.90 -9.04 12.33
CA PHE A 142 -2.65 -7.93 11.73
C PHE A 142 -2.70 -6.71 12.64
N PHE A 143 -2.78 -6.90 13.95
CA PHE A 143 -2.76 -5.81 14.92
C PHE A 143 -1.41 -5.06 14.90
N PHE A 144 -0.28 -5.78 14.99
CA PHE A 144 1.05 -5.16 14.91
C PHE A 144 1.29 -4.49 13.55
N ARG A 145 0.83 -5.11 12.47
CA ARG A 145 0.92 -4.53 11.13
C ARG A 145 0.08 -3.25 11.01
N GLY A 146 -1.13 -3.24 11.59
CA GLY A 146 -1.99 -2.06 11.68
C GLY A 146 -1.34 -0.93 12.48
N ILE A 147 -0.71 -1.23 13.61
CA ILE A 147 0.04 -0.25 14.42
C ILE A 147 1.20 0.33 13.62
N LYS A 148 2.03 -0.52 12.97
CA LYS A 148 3.14 -0.03 12.14
C LYS A 148 2.66 0.83 10.97
N TYR A 149 1.58 0.43 10.31
CA TYR A 149 0.97 1.20 9.23
C TYR A 149 0.47 2.57 9.72
N PHE A 150 -0.17 2.60 10.90
CA PHE A 150 -0.64 3.84 11.52
C PHE A 150 0.52 4.77 11.93
N GLN A 151 1.59 4.20 12.48
CA GLN A 151 2.81 4.94 12.84
C GLN A 151 3.53 5.51 11.62
N GLN A 152 3.67 4.74 10.55
CA GLN A 152 4.31 5.20 9.30
C GLN A 152 3.49 6.28 8.62
N ARG A 153 2.16 6.15 8.58
CA ARG A 153 1.32 7.06 7.82
C ARG A 153 0.96 8.34 8.56
N ARG A 154 1.27 8.45 9.88
CA ARG A 154 0.90 9.54 10.82
C ARG A 154 -0.23 10.42 10.26
N PRO A 155 -1.41 9.86 9.97
CA PRO A 155 -2.48 10.65 9.40
C PRO A 155 -2.89 11.65 10.49
N SER A 156 -2.98 12.94 10.15
CA SER A 156 -3.59 13.87 11.09
C SER A 156 -4.97 13.29 11.44
N LEU A 157 -5.31 13.23 12.72
CA LEU A 157 -6.61 12.68 13.14
C LEU A 157 -7.74 13.37 12.37
N LYS A 158 -7.55 14.65 12.02
CA LYS A 158 -8.41 15.42 11.12
C LYS A 158 -8.64 14.70 9.78
N ALA A 159 -7.59 14.25 9.07
CA ALA A 159 -7.74 13.56 7.79
C ALA A 159 -8.52 12.23 7.89
N ILE A 160 -8.32 11.46 8.96
CA ILE A 160 -9.12 10.24 9.20
C ILE A 160 -10.57 10.62 9.46
N PHE A 161 -10.82 11.58 10.36
CA PHE A 161 -12.17 12.02 10.70
C PHE A 161 -12.88 12.61 9.48
N THR A 162 -12.24 13.45 8.68
CA THR A 162 -12.83 14.04 7.47
C THR A 162 -13.18 12.97 6.45
N ASN A 163 -12.29 12.00 6.19
CA ASN A 163 -12.54 10.94 5.22
C ASN A 163 -13.63 9.95 5.69
N SER A 164 -13.67 9.64 6.99
CA SER A 164 -14.75 8.83 7.59
C SER A 164 -16.09 9.58 7.57
N TYR A 165 -16.09 10.89 7.82
CA TYR A 165 -17.29 11.72 7.83
C TYR A 165 -17.88 11.90 6.43
N SER A 166 -17.05 12.05 5.39
CA SER A 166 -17.52 12.12 4.01
C SER A 166 -18.16 10.82 3.53
N GLU A 167 -17.61 9.66 3.91
CA GLU A 167 -18.20 8.34 3.62
C GLU A 167 -19.55 8.14 4.33
N LEU A 168 -19.64 8.52 5.60
CA LEU A 168 -20.88 8.48 6.38
C LEU A 168 -21.96 9.43 5.83
N LEU A 169 -21.59 10.64 5.41
CA LEU A 169 -22.52 11.59 4.80
C LEU A 169 -23.01 11.13 3.43
N LEU A 170 -22.16 10.52 2.60
CA LEU A 170 -22.55 9.93 1.32
C LEU A 170 -23.50 8.75 1.51
N TYR A 171 -23.30 7.95 2.56
CA TYR A 171 -24.20 6.86 2.91
C TYR A 171 -25.54 7.38 3.46
N ALA A 172 -25.52 8.44 4.27
CA ALA A 172 -26.71 9.07 4.83
C ALA A 172 -27.54 9.85 3.79
N SER A 173 -26.91 10.48 2.80
CA SER A 173 -27.60 11.25 1.75
C SER A 173 -28.17 10.40 0.61
N ARG A 174 -27.75 9.12 0.52
CA ARG A 174 -28.30 8.12 -0.41
C ARG A 174 -29.50 7.35 0.14
N ARG A 175 -30.02 7.73 1.30
CA ARG A 175 -31.23 7.16 1.92
C ARG A 175 -32.38 8.13 1.85
#